data_AF-A0A7W4NYK1-F1
#
_entry.id   AF-A0A7W4NYK1-F1
#
_cell.length_a   1.000
_cell.length_b   1.000
_cell.length_c   1.000
_cell.angle_alpha   90.00
_cell.angle_beta   90.00
_cell.angle_gamma   90.00
#
_symmetry.space_group_name_H-M   'P 1'
#
loop_
_entity.id
_entity.type
_entity.pdbx_description
1 polymer ?
#
loop_
_entity_poly.entity_id
_entity_poly.type
_entity_poly.pdbx_seq_one_letter_code
_entity_poly.pdbx_strand_id
1 'polypeptide(L)'
;MTMRATVTQGPSDLEITVHDTVFKVMHLLDMAGEELAGAQQVVAECMRDTSMTSSEIYRLQKLDLATQTVASVATVLRNLMSLAPTGIADTVSVAHLYEGITLGDVVQVLKGENAPNQPTMAGEIDLF
;
A
#
# COMPACT_ATOMS: atom_id res chain seq x y z
N MET A 1 52.10 4.16 26.04
CA MET A 1 51.23 2.98 25.87
C MET A 1 49.81 3.48 26.12
N THR A 2 49.12 3.91 25.06
CA THR A 2 47.87 4.68 25.15
C THR A 2 46.69 3.74 24.94
N MET A 3 45.91 3.50 25.98
CA MET A 3 44.68 2.71 25.89
C MET A 3 43.62 3.51 25.12
N ARG A 4 43.29 3.04 23.91
CA ARG A 4 42.13 3.50 23.14
C ARG A 4 40.88 2.88 23.78
N ALA A 5 40.08 3.69 24.44
CA ALA A 5 38.73 3.31 24.81
C ALA A 5 37.89 3.24 23.52
N THR A 6 37.53 2.03 23.12
CA THR A 6 36.48 1.80 22.12
C THR A 6 35.14 2.10 22.79
N VAL A 7 34.54 3.23 22.43
CA VAL A 7 33.13 3.51 22.73
C VAL A 7 32.31 2.53 21.91
N THR A 8 31.81 1.47 22.55
CA THR A 8 30.75 0.63 22.01
C THR A 8 29.46 1.45 22.03
N GLN A 9 29.11 2.05 20.88
CA GLN A 9 27.75 2.52 20.64
C GLN A 9 26.83 1.29 20.62
N GLY A 10 26.14 1.05 21.74
CA GLY A 10 24.99 0.15 21.76
C GLY A 10 23.88 0.68 20.85
N PRO A 11 22.94 -0.17 20.41
CA PRO A 11 21.79 0.29 19.62
C PRO A 11 21.10 1.42 20.40
N SER A 12 20.96 2.58 19.77
CA SER A 12 20.21 3.68 20.36
C SER A 12 18.75 3.23 20.53
N ASP A 13 18.27 3.15 21.77
CA ASP A 13 16.84 3.11 22.08
C ASP A 13 16.21 4.42 21.58
N LEU A 14 15.86 4.42 20.30
CA LEU A 14 15.16 5.54 19.68
C LEU A 14 13.67 5.28 19.84
N GLU A 15 13.08 5.83 20.90
CA GLU A 15 11.63 5.84 21.05
C GLU A 15 11.02 6.83 20.04
N ILE A 16 10.07 6.35 19.25
CA ILE A 16 9.29 7.16 18.31
C ILE A 16 7.81 6.97 18.60
N THR A 17 6.99 7.99 18.35
CA THR A 17 5.55 7.87 18.57
C THR A 17 4.92 6.96 17.52
N VAL A 18 3.77 6.36 17.85
CA VAL A 18 2.97 5.59 16.86
C VAL A 18 2.57 6.49 15.70
N HIS A 19 2.22 7.76 15.97
CA HIS A 19 1.90 8.74 14.94
C HIS A 19 3.07 8.96 13.98
N ASP A 20 4.28 9.21 14.50
CA ASP A 20 5.47 9.38 13.66
C ASP A 20 5.84 8.12 12.88
N THR A 21 5.55 6.94 13.46
CA THR A 21 5.74 5.65 12.79
C THR A 21 4.77 5.50 11.62
N VAL A 22 3.47 5.75 11.83
CA VAL A 22 2.45 5.68 10.76
C VAL A 22 2.74 6.69 9.66
N PHE A 23 3.14 7.92 10.01
CA PHE A 23 3.55 8.93 9.04
C PHE A 23 4.74 8.48 8.18
N LYS A 24 5.78 7.89 8.80
CA LYS A 24 6.92 7.33 8.08
C LYS A 24 6.52 6.15 7.17
N VAL A 25 5.65 5.26 7.65
CA VAL A 25 5.15 4.12 6.85
C VAL A 25 4.33 4.62 5.65
N MET A 26 3.48 5.62 5.83
CA MET A 26 2.78 6.26 4.71
C MET A 26 3.75 6.79 3.66
N HIS A 27 4.80 7.50 4.07
CA HIS A 27 5.79 8.00 3.13
C HIS A 27 6.50 6.87 2.36
N LEU A 28 6.83 5.76 3.03
CA LEU A 28 7.40 4.59 2.38
C LEU A 28 6.44 3.95 1.37
N LEU A 29 5.13 3.93 1.66
CA LEU A 29 4.11 3.44 0.73
C LEU A 29 3.94 4.37 -0.47
N ASP A 30 3.95 5.69 -0.26
CA ASP A 30 3.91 6.67 -1.35
C ASP A 30 5.13 6.47 -2.28
N MET A 31 6.34 6.35 -1.72
CA MET A 31 7.57 6.05 -2.49
C MET A 31 7.45 4.72 -3.26
N ALA A 32 6.97 3.66 -2.62
CA ALA A 32 6.77 2.37 -3.29
C ALA A 32 5.74 2.46 -4.42
N GLY A 33 4.66 3.24 -4.22
CA GLY A 33 3.64 3.49 -5.23
C GLY A 33 4.20 4.21 -6.46
N GLU A 34 5.04 5.23 -6.25
CA GLU A 34 5.72 5.95 -7.33
C GLU A 34 6.65 5.04 -8.14
N GLU A 35 7.47 4.22 -7.49
CA GLU A 35 8.36 3.27 -8.16
C GLU A 35 7.58 2.21 -8.95
N LEU A 36 6.48 1.69 -8.41
CA LEU A 36 5.61 0.73 -9.11
C LEU A 36 4.95 1.36 -10.33
N ALA A 37 4.42 2.59 -10.21
CA ALA A 37 3.85 3.34 -11.32
C ALA A 37 4.89 3.62 -12.41
N GLY A 38 6.12 3.96 -12.03
CA GLY A 38 7.25 4.11 -12.94
C GLY A 38 7.57 2.81 -13.68
N ALA A 39 7.61 1.67 -12.97
CA ALA A 39 7.82 0.37 -13.59
C ALA A 39 6.69 0.01 -14.57
N GLN A 40 5.43 0.28 -14.23
CA GLN A 40 4.30 0.09 -15.15
C GLN A 40 4.45 0.94 -16.41
N GLN A 41 4.87 2.19 -16.27
CA GLN A 41 5.09 3.08 -17.41
C GLN A 41 6.18 2.54 -18.34
N VAL A 42 7.33 2.12 -17.79
CA VAL A 42 8.42 1.54 -18.58
C VAL A 42 7.94 0.29 -19.33
N VAL A 43 7.18 -0.59 -18.67
CA VAL A 43 6.64 -1.77 -19.34
C VAL A 43 5.65 -1.37 -20.45
N ALA A 44 4.75 -0.41 -20.20
CA ALA A 44 3.83 0.08 -21.22
C ALA A 44 4.55 0.68 -22.43
N GLU A 45 5.67 1.39 -22.21
CA GLU A 45 6.52 1.93 -23.28
C GLU A 45 7.21 0.82 -24.08
N CYS A 46 7.79 -0.18 -23.42
CA CYS A 46 8.42 -1.33 -24.11
C CYS A 46 7.41 -2.14 -24.93
N MET A 47 6.14 -2.15 -24.51
CA MET A 47 5.08 -2.95 -25.14
C MET A 47 4.30 -2.19 -26.20
N ARG A 48 4.55 -0.89 -26.39
CA ARG A 48 3.86 -0.05 -27.37
C ARG A 48 3.93 -0.61 -28.80
N ASP A 49 5.05 -1.24 -29.15
CA ASP A 49 5.32 -1.74 -30.52
C ASP A 49 5.35 -3.27 -30.62
N THR A 50 4.99 -4.00 -29.55
CA THR A 50 5.04 -5.47 -29.50
C THR A 50 3.69 -6.06 -29.11
N SER A 51 3.24 -7.12 -29.80
CA SER A 51 2.02 -7.82 -29.41
C SER A 51 2.21 -8.54 -28.07
N MET A 52 1.37 -8.24 -27.08
CA MET A 52 1.40 -8.91 -25.79
C MET A 52 0.70 -10.27 -25.85
N THR A 53 1.28 -11.26 -25.19
CA THR A 53 0.58 -12.51 -24.86
C THR A 53 -0.42 -12.27 -23.72
N SER A 54 -1.46 -13.11 -23.65
CA SER A 54 -2.43 -13.06 -22.53
C SER A 54 -1.76 -13.22 -21.15
N SER A 55 -0.63 -13.94 -21.08
CA SER A 55 0.13 -14.10 -19.82
C SER A 55 0.79 -12.79 -19.39
N GLU A 56 1.32 -12.01 -20.33
CA GLU A 56 1.93 -10.72 -20.02
C GLU A 56 0.88 -9.67 -19.65
N ILE A 57 -0.27 -9.65 -20.33
CA ILE A 57 -1.41 -8.81 -19.97
C ILE A 57 -1.85 -9.10 -18.54
N TYR A 58 -1.99 -10.38 -18.19
CA TYR A 58 -2.36 -10.79 -16.83
C TYR A 58 -1.31 -10.36 -15.78
N ARG A 59 -0.01 -10.44 -16.09
CA ARG A 59 1.05 -9.96 -15.18
C ARG A 59 1.01 -8.46 -15.00
N LEU A 60 0.71 -7.70 -16.06
CA LEU A 60 0.53 -6.25 -15.96
C LEU A 60 -0.68 -5.87 -15.11
N GLN A 61 -1.81 -6.56 -15.30
CA GLN A 61 -2.99 -6.36 -14.45
C GLN A 61 -2.68 -6.64 -12.97
N LYS A 62 -1.85 -7.64 -12.67
CA LYS A 62 -1.38 -7.89 -11.30
C LYS A 62 -0.51 -6.78 -10.74
N LEU A 63 0.40 -6.24 -11.56
CA LEU A 63 1.24 -5.12 -11.15
C LEU A 63 0.39 -3.87 -10.89
N ASP A 64 -0.65 -3.65 -11.70
CA ASP A 64 -1.60 -2.57 -11.52
C ASP A 64 -2.41 -2.71 -10.23
N LEU A 65 -2.95 -3.91 -9.99
CA LEU A 65 -3.62 -4.22 -8.74
C LEU A 65 -2.71 -4.00 -7.51
N ALA A 66 -1.44 -4.40 -7.60
CA ALA A 66 -0.46 -4.17 -6.53
C ALA A 66 -0.23 -2.67 -6.27
N THR A 67 -0.09 -1.87 -7.34
CA THR A 67 0.09 -0.41 -7.26
C THR A 67 -1.12 0.26 -6.60
N GLN A 68 -2.33 -0.09 -7.05
CA GLN A 68 -3.57 0.42 -6.47
C GLN A 68 -3.76 0.00 -5.01
N THR A 69 -3.33 -1.22 -4.66
CA THR A 69 -3.37 -1.70 -3.27
C THR A 69 -2.47 -0.87 -2.37
N VAL A 70 -1.24 -0.57 -2.80
CA VAL A 70 -0.31 0.28 -2.05
C VAL A 70 -0.90 1.68 -1.82
N ALA A 71 -1.45 2.30 -2.88
CA ALA A 71 -2.09 3.62 -2.78
C ALA A 71 -3.32 3.60 -1.84
N SER A 72 -4.10 2.51 -1.88
CA SER A 72 -5.25 2.33 -1.00
C SER A 72 -4.82 2.22 0.46
N VAL A 73 -3.77 1.44 0.78
CA VAL A 73 -3.24 1.32 2.15
C VAL A 73 -2.71 2.66 2.66
N ALA A 74 -1.98 3.42 1.84
CA ALA A 74 -1.53 4.76 2.22
C ALA A 74 -2.71 5.69 2.56
N THR A 75 -3.81 5.58 1.80
CA THR A 75 -5.05 6.33 2.05
C THR A 75 -5.73 5.91 3.35
N VAL A 76 -5.83 4.60 3.65
CA VAL A 76 -6.35 4.10 4.93
C VAL A 76 -5.57 4.68 6.11
N LEU A 77 -4.24 4.66 6.04
CA LEU A 77 -3.38 5.19 7.10
C LEU A 77 -3.57 6.71 7.25
N ARG A 78 -3.72 7.43 6.14
CA ARG A 78 -3.99 8.88 6.15
C ARG A 78 -5.33 9.19 6.82
N ASN A 79 -6.38 8.43 6.46
CA ASN A 79 -7.71 8.57 7.06
C ASN A 79 -7.68 8.22 8.55
N LEU A 80 -6.91 7.21 8.95
CA LEU A 80 -6.71 6.86 10.36
C LEU A 80 -6.01 7.97 11.14
N MET A 81 -4.95 8.59 10.59
CA MET A 81 -4.24 9.69 11.26
C MET A 81 -5.09 10.96 11.40
N SER A 82 -6.07 11.17 10.51
CA SER A 82 -6.96 12.33 10.57
C SER A 82 -7.86 12.35 11.82
N LEU A 83 -7.96 11.24 12.54
CA LEU A 83 -8.85 11.06 13.69
C LEU A 83 -8.21 11.46 15.04
N ALA A 84 -7.14 12.26 15.04
CA ALA A 84 -6.39 12.57 16.25
C ALA A 84 -7.23 13.25 17.38
N PRO A 85 -7.05 12.89 18.67
CA PRO A 85 -6.27 11.76 19.20
C PRO A 85 -7.21 10.66 19.68
N THR A 86 -7.85 9.91 18.77
CA THR A 86 -8.46 8.63 19.15
C THR A 86 -7.36 7.71 19.67
N GLY A 87 -7.46 7.29 20.93
CA GLY A 87 -6.52 6.34 21.54
C GLY A 87 -6.62 4.96 20.89
N ILE A 88 -5.65 4.09 21.16
CA ILE A 88 -5.60 2.70 20.63
C ILE A 88 -6.87 1.90 20.98
N ALA A 89 -7.62 2.30 22.01
CA ALA A 89 -8.84 1.66 22.47
C ALA A 89 -10.13 2.24 21.84
N ASP A 90 -10.04 3.31 21.05
CA ASP A 90 -11.21 3.96 20.48
C ASP A 90 -11.67 3.26 19.20
N THR A 91 -12.98 3.19 19.03
CA THR A 91 -13.60 2.61 17.84
C THR A 91 -13.58 3.62 16.70
N VAL A 92 -13.06 3.21 15.54
CA VAL A 92 -13.09 4.02 14.31
C VAL A 92 -14.19 3.52 13.38
N SER A 93 -14.90 4.45 12.73
CA SER A 93 -15.84 4.11 11.67
C SER A 93 -15.10 3.48 10.48
N VAL A 94 -15.47 2.26 10.11
CA VAL A 94 -14.91 1.58 8.93
C VAL A 94 -15.16 2.40 7.66
N ALA A 95 -16.30 3.09 7.57
CA ALA A 95 -16.61 3.97 6.44
C ALA A 95 -15.63 5.13 6.27
N HIS A 96 -15.10 5.65 7.38
CA HIS A 96 -14.07 6.68 7.36
C HIS A 96 -12.73 6.13 6.84
N LEU A 97 -12.41 4.88 7.19
CA LEU A 97 -11.14 4.26 6.80
C LEU A 97 -11.04 4.09 5.28
N TYR A 98 -12.13 3.72 4.60
CA TYR A 98 -12.13 3.53 3.15
C TYR A 98 -12.61 4.73 2.34
N GLU A 99 -12.83 5.89 2.96
CA GLU A 99 -13.19 7.10 2.23
C GLU A 99 -12.15 7.44 1.16
N GLY A 100 -12.60 7.61 -0.08
CA GLY A 100 -11.74 7.86 -1.24
C GLY A 100 -11.08 6.62 -1.86
N ILE A 101 -11.32 5.41 -1.33
CA ILE A 101 -10.82 4.16 -1.89
C ILE A 101 -11.83 3.55 -2.86
N THR A 102 -11.41 3.29 -4.09
CA THR A 102 -12.24 2.66 -5.14
C THR A 102 -11.98 1.17 -5.31
N LEU A 103 -10.91 0.65 -4.70
CA LEU A 103 -10.51 -0.75 -4.84
C LEU A 103 -11.39 -1.65 -3.94
N GLY A 104 -12.33 -2.36 -4.57
CA GLY A 104 -13.33 -3.18 -3.90
C GLY A 104 -12.75 -4.19 -2.91
N ASP A 105 -11.69 -4.90 -3.29
CA ASP A 105 -11.03 -5.89 -2.43
C ASP A 105 -10.52 -5.28 -1.12
N VAL A 106 -9.97 -4.06 -1.18
CA VAL A 106 -9.50 -3.34 0.02
C VAL A 106 -10.68 -2.94 0.90
N VAL A 107 -11.77 -2.46 0.30
CA VAL A 107 -13.01 -2.12 1.03
C VAL A 107 -13.59 -3.36 1.73
N GLN A 108 -13.64 -4.51 1.05
CA GLN A 108 -14.13 -5.77 1.61
C GLN A 108 -13.27 -6.24 2.80
N VAL A 109 -11.93 -6.19 2.64
CA VAL A 109 -11.00 -6.52 3.73
C VAL A 109 -11.23 -5.61 4.94
N LEU A 110 -11.41 -4.30 4.74
CA LEU A 110 -11.68 -3.36 5.83
C LEU A 110 -13.04 -3.60 6.52
N LYS A 111 -14.03 -4.10 5.78
CA LYS A 111 -15.32 -4.52 6.34
C LYS A 111 -15.27 -5.86 7.10
N GLY A 112 -14.13 -6.56 7.06
CA GLY A 112 -13.99 -7.90 7.64
C GLY A 112 -14.65 -8.99 6.79
N GLU A 113 -14.98 -8.69 5.54
CA GLU A 113 -15.44 -9.69 4.57
C GLU A 113 -14.23 -10.51 4.11
N ASN A 114 -14.41 -11.83 3.93
CA ASN A 114 -13.33 -12.66 3.41
C ASN A 114 -12.95 -12.14 2.02
N ALA A 115 -11.69 -11.75 1.84
CA ALA A 115 -11.16 -11.35 0.55
C ALA A 115 -11.58 -12.40 -0.50
N PRO A 116 -12.05 -11.98 -1.69
CA PRO A 116 -12.49 -12.91 -2.69
C PRO A 116 -11.27 -13.72 -3.12
N ASN A 117 -11.20 -14.97 -2.66
CA ASN A 117 -10.38 -16.01 -3.26
C ASN A 117 -10.98 -16.34 -4.63
N GLN A 118 -10.96 -15.39 -5.55
CA GLN A 118 -11.28 -15.65 -6.94
C GLN A 118 -10.39 -14.76 -7.80
N PRO A 119 -9.53 -15.33 -8.66
CA PRO A 119 -9.06 -14.57 -9.80
C PRO A 119 -10.31 -14.22 -10.61
N THR A 120 -10.79 -12.97 -10.50
CA THR A 120 -11.76 -12.43 -11.42
C THR A 120 -11.17 -12.63 -12.80
N MET A 121 -11.67 -13.62 -13.52
CA MET A 121 -11.30 -13.83 -14.91
C MET A 121 -11.66 -12.52 -15.62
N ALA A 122 -10.66 -11.90 -16.25
CA ALA A 122 -10.88 -10.78 -17.14
C ALA A 122 -11.94 -11.21 -18.18
N GLY A 123 -13.18 -10.75 -18.02
CA GLY A 123 -14.29 -11.20 -18.85
C GLY A 123 -15.71 -10.88 -18.36
N GLU A 124 -15.96 -10.71 -17.06
CA GLU A 124 -17.29 -10.29 -16.60
C GLU A 124 -17.39 -8.78 -16.48
N ILE A 125 -17.85 -8.16 -17.57
CA ILE A 125 -18.52 -6.87 -17.52
C ILE A 125 -19.89 -7.15 -16.89
N ASP A 126 -20.07 -6.77 -15.62
CA ASP A 126 -21.38 -6.78 -14.99
C ASP A 126 -22.17 -5.58 -15.56
N LEU A 127 -23.15 -5.88 -16.41
CA LEU A 127 -24.04 -4.91 -17.04
C LEU A 127 -25.40 -4.97 -16.35
N PHE A 128 -25.52 -4.51 -15.11
CA PHE A 128 -26.79 -4.06 -14.52
C PHE A 128 -26.58 -2.99 -13.45
#